data_AF-A0A1H0CRI1-F1
#
_entry.id   AF-A0A1H0CRI1-F1
#
_cell.length_a   1.000
_cell.length_b   1.000
_cell.length_c   1.000
_cell.angle_alpha   90.00
_cell.angle_beta   90.00
_cell.angle_gamma   90.00
#
_symmetry.space_group_name_H-M   'P 1'
#
loop_
_entity.id
_entity.type
_entity.pdbx_description
1 polymer ?
#
loop_
_entity_poly.entity_id
_entity_poly.type
_entity_poly.pdbx_seq_one_letter_code
_entity_poly.pdbx_strand_id
1 'polypeptide(L)'
;MNRLVMWIGITIFLGWTAAMIVNYGIYSQDPGPAVITPFFDGILFMALMLGMYFLIYYIYQTRRRLATMILSITGAVVLVFAVLMW
;
A
#
# COMPACT_ATOMS: atom_id res chain seq x y z
N MET A 1 -5.93 -14.76 -13.92
CA MET A 1 -6.00 -13.58 -13.03
C MET A 1 -5.61 -13.87 -11.59
N ASN A 2 -5.98 -15.00 -10.96
CA ASN A 2 -5.59 -15.28 -9.56
C ASN A 2 -4.07 -15.26 -9.31
N ARG A 3 -3.27 -15.89 -10.19
CA ARG A 3 -1.80 -15.83 -10.07
C ARG A 3 -1.26 -14.41 -10.26
N LEU A 4 -1.86 -13.63 -11.16
CA LEU A 4 -1.39 -12.28 -11.50
C LEU A 4 -1.60 -11.31 -10.34
N VAL A 5 -2.76 -11.38 -9.67
CA VAL A 5 -3.03 -10.58 -8.47
C VAL A 5 -2.09 -10.96 -7.32
N MET A 6 -1.83 -12.26 -7.15
CA MET A 6 -0.85 -12.76 -6.18
C MET A 6 0.57 -12.22 -6.44
N TRP A 7 1.03 -12.25 -7.69
CA TRP A 7 2.33 -11.69 -8.08
C TRP A 7 2.41 -10.18 -7.84
N ILE A 8 1.33 -9.43 -8.16
CA ILE A 8 1.25 -8.00 -7.87
C ILE A 8 1.40 -7.75 -6.35
N GLY A 9 0.68 -8.50 -5.52
CA GLY A 9 0.77 -8.39 -4.06
C GLY A 9 2.18 -8.68 -3.54
N ILE A 10 2.83 -9.74 -4.04
CA ILE A 10 4.20 -10.10 -3.66
C ILE A 10 5.21 -9.03 -4.10
N THR A 11 5.09 -8.50 -5.32
CA THR A 11 6.00 -7.47 -5.83
C THR A 11 5.85 -6.16 -5.05
N ILE A 12 4.62 -5.74 -4.73
CA ILE A 12 4.38 -4.57 -3.87
C ILE A 12 5.00 -4.79 -2.49
N PHE A 13 4.84 -5.99 -1.92
CA PHE A 13 5.38 -6.31 -0.60
C PHE A 13 6.90 -6.24 -0.56
N LEU A 14 7.57 -6.86 -1.54
CA LEU A 14 9.03 -6.87 -1.64
C LEU A 14 9.57 -5.47 -1.97
N GLY A 15 8.92 -4.73 -2.88
CA GLY A 15 9.31 -3.38 -3.26
C GLY A 15 9.24 -2.40 -2.07
N TRP A 16 8.18 -2.49 -1.27
CA TRP A 16 8.07 -1.71 -0.03
C TRP A 16 9.11 -2.11 1.01
N THR A 17 9.34 -3.42 1.20
CA THR A 17 10.34 -3.89 2.18
C THR A 17 11.73 -3.34 1.82
N ALA A 18 12.10 -3.39 0.53
CA ALA A 18 13.33 -2.80 0.04
C ALA A 18 13.35 -1.28 0.24
N ALA A 19 12.25 -0.58 -0.06
CA ALA A 19 12.15 0.86 0.13
C ALA A 19 12.31 1.27 1.60
N MET A 20 11.74 0.51 2.54
CA MET A 20 11.91 0.76 3.97
C MET A 20 13.34 0.53 4.42
N ILE A 21 14.00 -0.55 3.97
CA ILE A 21 15.40 -0.82 4.33
C ILE A 21 16.30 0.32 3.85
N VAL A 22 16.09 0.79 2.61
CA VAL A 22 16.89 1.88 2.02
C VAL A 22 16.63 3.22 2.70
N ASN A 23 15.36 3.53 3.00
CA ASN A 23 14.98 4.83 3.57
C ASN A 23 14.99 4.84 5.11
N TYR A 24 15.29 3.72 5.78
CA TYR A 24 15.33 3.62 7.24
C TYR A 24 16.26 4.67 7.86
N GLY A 25 17.41 4.92 7.23
CA GLY A 25 18.36 5.94 7.68
C GLY A 25 17.74 7.35 7.70
N ILE A 26 16.97 7.69 6.67
CA ILE A 26 16.28 8.99 6.55
C ILE A 26 15.19 9.09 7.61
N TYR A 27 14.37 8.06 7.74
CA TYR A 27 13.31 8.01 8.74
C TYR A 27 13.85 8.07 10.18
N SER A 28 14.99 7.46 10.45
CA SER A 28 15.60 7.45 11.79
C SER A 28 16.17 8.82 12.22
N GLN A 29 16.43 9.71 11.27
CA GLN A 29 17.01 11.03 11.52
C GLN A 29 15.97 12.15 11.48
N ASP A 30 14.72 11.85 11.09
CA ASP A 30 13.66 12.84 10.97
C ASP A 30 13.05 13.14 12.37
N PRO A 31 13.12 14.38 12.87
CA PRO A 31 12.47 14.77 14.12
C PRO A 31 10.94 14.99 13.97
N GLY A 32 10.38 14.73 12.78
CA GLY A 32 8.94 14.79 12.51
C GLY A 32 8.09 13.86 13.40
N PRO A 33 6.75 14.06 13.43
CA PRO A 33 5.87 13.38 14.37
C PRO A 33 5.63 11.91 13.96
N ALA A 34 6.62 11.06 14.20
CA ALA A 34 6.36 9.63 14.30
C ALA A 34 5.49 9.40 15.55
N VAL A 35 4.39 8.66 15.40
CA VAL A 35 3.43 8.46 16.50
C VAL A 35 4.06 7.59 17.61
N ILE A 36 4.96 6.67 17.24
CA ILE A 36 5.71 5.81 18.16
C ILE A 36 7.19 5.75 17.74
N THR A 37 7.48 5.19 16.57
CA THR A 37 8.77 5.30 15.87
C THR A 37 8.52 5.17 14.36
N PRO A 38 9.38 5.73 13.50
CA PRO A 38 9.23 5.64 12.05
C PRO A 38 9.18 4.18 11.53
N PHE A 39 9.80 3.26 12.29
CA PHE A 39 9.76 1.83 11.99
C PHE A 39 8.38 1.21 12.24
N PHE A 40 7.78 1.50 13.40
CA PHE A 40 6.45 1.00 13.75
C PHE A 40 5.38 1.56 12.82
N ASP A 41 5.47 2.84 12.48
CA ASP A 41 4.53 3.49 11.56
C ASP A 41 4.61 2.85 10.16
N GLY A 42 5.83 2.52 9.70
CA GLY A 42 6.04 1.75 8.46
C GLY A 42 5.40 0.36 8.52
N ILE A 43 5.64 -0.43 9.56
CA ILE A 43 5.04 -1.76 9.72
C ILE A 43 3.52 -1.68 9.76
N LEU A 44 2.96 -0.71 10.50
CA LEU A 44 1.52 -0.51 10.61
C LEU A 44 0.91 -0.17 9.26
N PHE A 45 1.53 0.74 8.51
CA PHE A 45 1.11 1.08 7.16
C PHE A 45 1.13 -0.15 6.23
N MET A 46 2.15 -0.99 6.36
CA MET A 46 2.26 -2.20 5.56
C MET A 46 1.19 -3.24 5.90
N ALA A 47 0.91 -3.45 7.19
CA ALA A 47 -0.15 -4.33 7.62
C ALA A 47 -1.51 -3.86 7.09
N LEU A 48 -1.75 -2.55 7.08
CA LEU A 48 -2.95 -1.95 6.52
C LEU A 48 -3.05 -2.16 5.00
N MET A 49 -1.97 -1.93 4.26
CA MET A 49 -1.92 -2.14 2.81
C MET A 49 -2.12 -3.62 2.43
N LEU A 50 -1.51 -4.54 3.18
CA LEU A 50 -1.70 -5.98 3.01
C LEU A 50 -3.14 -6.40 3.32
N GLY A 51 -3.74 -5.85 4.39
CA GLY A 51 -5.14 -6.05 4.73
C GLY A 51 -6.08 -5.57 3.63
N MET A 52 -5.85 -4.38 3.08
CA MET A 52 -6.59 -3.87 1.92
C MET A 52 -6.43 -4.76 0.70
N TYR A 53 -5.23 -5.27 0.42
CA TYR A 53 -4.99 -6.20 -0.67
C TYR A 53 -5.84 -7.47 -0.52
N PHE A 54 -5.84 -8.10 0.65
CA PHE A 54 -6.65 -9.29 0.90
C PHE A 54 -8.15 -9.01 0.80
N LEU A 55 -8.61 -7.86 1.29
CA LEU A 55 -9.99 -7.41 1.17
C LEU A 55 -10.41 -7.26 -0.30
N ILE A 56 -9.60 -6.55 -1.10
CA ILE A 56 -9.87 -6.37 -2.53
C ILE A 56 -9.83 -7.71 -3.26
N TYR A 57 -8.89 -8.59 -2.93
CA TYR A 57 -8.81 -9.93 -3.50
C TYR A 57 -10.06 -10.75 -3.18
N TYR A 58 -10.53 -10.72 -1.94
CA TYR A 58 -11.76 -11.39 -1.53
C TYR A 58 -12.97 -10.85 -2.29
N ILE A 59 -13.15 -9.51 -2.33
CA ILE A 59 -14.22 -8.85 -3.08
C ILE A 59 -14.13 -9.19 -4.56
N TYR A 60 -12.93 -9.29 -5.12
CA TYR A 60 -12.72 -9.65 -6.52
C TYR A 60 -13.19 -11.08 -6.82
N GLN A 61 -12.96 -12.04 -5.91
CA GLN A 61 -13.47 -13.41 -6.09
C GLN A 61 -14.99 -13.47 -6.05
N THR A 62 -15.64 -12.69 -5.18
CA THR A 62 -17.11 -12.72 -5.03
C THR A 62 -17.81 -11.85 -6.07
N ARG A 63 -17.28 -10.67 -6.38
CA ARG A 63 -17.89 -9.62 -7.22
C ARG A 63 -16.83 -8.83 -7.99
N ARG A 64 -16.26 -9.43 -9.04
CA ARG A 64 -15.23 -8.82 -9.90
C ARG A 64 -15.51 -7.38 -10.32
N ARG A 65 -16.75 -7.09 -10.77
CA ARG A 65 -17.14 -5.75 -11.25
C ARG A 65 -17.04 -4.68 -10.17
N LEU A 66 -17.35 -5.04 -8.92
CA LEU A 66 -17.29 -4.15 -7.78
C LEU A 66 -15.83 -3.89 -7.38
N ALA A 67 -14.99 -4.94 -7.37
CA ALA A 67 -13.55 -4.79 -7.12
C ALA A 67 -12.87 -3.89 -8.15
N THR A 68 -13.20 -4.02 -9.45
CA THR A 68 -12.63 -3.13 -10.47
C THR A 68 -13.11 -1.69 -10.31
N MET A 69 -14.39 -1.45 -9.99
CA MET A 69 -14.88 -0.08 -9.72
C MET A 69 -14.17 0.55 -8.52
N ILE A 70 -14.01 -0.18 -7.42
CA ILE A 70 -13.27 0.30 -6.24
C ILE A 70 -11.84 0.66 -6.63
N LEU A 71 -11.12 -0.24 -7.30
CA LEU A 71 -9.74 0.01 -7.71
C LEU A 71 -9.61 1.23 -8.63
N SER A 72 -10.51 1.37 -9.61
CA SER A 72 -10.48 2.50 -10.56
C SER A 72 -10.76 3.83 -9.88
N ILE A 73 -11.78 3.90 -9.03
CA ILE A 73 -12.18 5.13 -8.34
C ILE A 73 -11.09 5.53 -7.33
N THR A 74 -10.69 4.60 -6.47
CA THR A 74 -9.66 4.88 -5.45
C THR A 74 -8.33 5.23 -6.09
N GLY A 75 -7.93 4.54 -7.17
CA GLY A 75 -6.72 4.86 -7.92
C GLY A 75 -6.76 6.25 -8.56
N ALA A 76 -7.89 6.63 -9.17
CA ALA A 76 -8.06 7.97 -9.73
C ALA A 76 -7.99 9.06 -8.65
N VAL A 77 -8.66 8.84 -7.50
CA VAL A 77 -8.62 9.77 -6.37
C VAL A 77 -7.19 9.92 -5.84
N VAL A 78 -6.47 8.83 -5.63
CA VAL A 78 -5.08 8.85 -5.14
C VAL A 78 -4.17 9.60 -6.12
N LEU A 79 -4.33 9.40 -7.43
CA LEU A 79 -3.55 10.14 -8.43
C LEU A 79 -3.84 11.64 -8.40
N VAL A 80 -5.10 12.04 -8.27
CA VAL A 80 -5.47 13.46 -8.14
C VAL A 80 -4.84 14.07 -6.88
N PHE A 81 -4.93 13.37 -5.74
CA PHE A 81 -4.28 13.82 -4.50
C PHE A 81 -2.76 13.90 -4.65
N ALA A 82 -2.13 12.92 -5.28
CA ALA A 82 -0.69 12.91 -5.50
C ALA A 82 -0.26 14.11 -6.36
N VAL A 83 -1.03 14.49 -7.38
CA VAL A 83 -0.73 15.68 -8.21
C VAL A 83 -0.95 16.98 -7.44
N LEU A 84 -1.97 17.06 -6.58
CA LEU A 84 -2.27 18.28 -5.81
C LEU A 84 -1.36 18.50 -4.60
N MET A 85 -0.80 17.42 -4.04
CA MET A 85 0.09 17.44 -2.88
C MET A 85 1.58 17.37 -3.26
N TRP A 86 1.90 17.40 -4.55
CA TRP A 86 3.27 17.50 -5.05
C TRP A 86 3.73 18.96 -5.10
#